data_AF-A0A970SNH7-F1
#
_entry.id   AF-A0A970SNH7-F1
#
_cell.length_a   1.000
_cell.length_b   1.000
_cell.length_c   1.000
_cell.angle_alpha   90.00
_cell.angle_beta   90.00
_cell.angle_gamma   90.00
#
_symmetry.space_group_name_H-M   'P 1'
#
loop_
_entity.id
_entity.type
_entity.pdbx_description
1 polymer ?
#
loop_
_entity_poly.entity_id
_entity_poly.type
_entity_poly.pdbx_seq_one_letter_code
_entity_poly.pdbx_strand_id
1 'polypeptide(L)'
;MRFAERFAEKLRRFGEEYVINGNTGAGMFKLLDTGNMSLYLDDIERMGITHPALMLATTPDVVIGVGDTLTRDGRTYAVLKTAVHRIAGEPVVRIAILN
;
A
#
# COMPACT_ATOMS: atom_id res chain seq x y z
N MET A 1 22.07 -8.20 -7.85
CA MET A 1 20.70 -7.63 -7.81
C MET A 1 20.24 -7.54 -6.37
N ARG A 2 19.99 -6.34 -5.86
CA ARG A 2 19.54 -6.04 -4.48
C ARG A 2 18.08 -6.48 -4.27
N PHE A 3 17.63 -6.52 -3.02
CA PHE A 3 16.25 -6.95 -2.72
C PHE A 3 15.21 -6.02 -3.37
N ALA A 4 15.40 -4.70 -3.27
CA ALA A 4 14.49 -3.71 -3.83
C ALA A 4 14.32 -3.89 -5.36
N GLU A 5 15.42 -4.13 -6.07
CA GLU A 5 15.41 -4.40 -7.53
C GLU A 5 14.60 -5.66 -7.87
N ARG A 6 14.80 -6.76 -7.10
CA ARG A 6 14.02 -7.99 -7.29
C ARG A 6 12.54 -7.79 -7.02
N PHE A 7 12.21 -7.00 -6.00
CA PHE A 7 10.83 -6.72 -5.64
C PHE A 7 10.16 -5.86 -6.71
N ALA A 8 10.81 -4.80 -7.18
CA ALA A 8 10.34 -3.98 -8.29
C ALA A 8 10.12 -4.81 -9.57
N GLU A 9 11.03 -5.73 -9.89
CA GLU A 9 10.87 -6.63 -11.03
C GLU A 9 9.66 -7.56 -10.89
N LYS A 10 9.40 -8.07 -9.68
CA LYS A 10 8.20 -8.88 -9.41
C LYS A 10 6.93 -8.06 -9.54
N LEU A 11 6.90 -6.85 -9.02
CA LEU A 11 5.75 -5.95 -9.15
C LEU A 11 5.47 -5.60 -10.62
N ARG A 12 6.50 -5.39 -11.44
CA ARG A 12 6.30 -5.13 -12.87
C ARG A 12 5.67 -6.31 -13.61
N ARG A 13 5.95 -7.55 -13.18
CA ARG A 13 5.48 -8.77 -13.84
C ARG A 13 4.13 -9.27 -13.33
N PHE A 14 3.87 -9.07 -12.04
CA PHE A 14 2.75 -9.71 -11.33
C PHE A 14 1.96 -8.76 -10.43
N GLY A 15 2.41 -7.52 -10.28
CA GLY A 15 1.71 -6.50 -9.51
C GLY A 15 0.45 -6.07 -10.23
N GLU A 16 -0.53 -5.65 -9.44
CA GLU A 16 -1.77 -5.08 -9.91
C GLU A 16 -1.59 -3.56 -10.10
N GLU A 17 -2.17 -3.03 -11.17
CA GLU A 17 -2.10 -1.61 -11.46
C GLU A 17 -2.98 -0.79 -10.50
N TYR A 18 -2.49 0.40 -10.19
CA TYR A 18 -3.25 1.42 -9.48
C TYR A 18 -2.82 2.81 -9.95
N VAL A 19 -3.67 3.80 -9.72
CA VAL A 19 -3.34 5.21 -9.99
C VAL A 19 -3.36 5.98 -8.69
N ILE A 20 -2.31 6.74 -8.42
CA ILE A 20 -2.22 7.66 -7.27
C ILE A 20 -1.69 9.00 -7.74
N ASN A 21 -2.39 10.08 -7.37
CA ASN A 21 -2.02 11.45 -7.76
C ASN A 21 -1.76 11.60 -9.27
N GLY A 22 -2.54 10.89 -10.10
CA GLY A 22 -2.40 10.86 -11.56
C GLY A 22 -1.27 9.98 -12.12
N ASN A 23 -0.47 9.33 -11.27
CA ASN A 23 0.61 8.43 -11.70
C ASN A 23 0.18 6.97 -11.59
N THR A 24 0.49 6.18 -12.63
CA THR A 24 0.24 4.74 -12.61
C THR A 24 1.39 4.02 -11.91
N GLY A 25 1.07 3.15 -10.96
CA GLY A 25 2.00 2.28 -10.24
C GLY A 25 1.55 0.82 -10.28
N ALA A 26 2.42 -0.08 -9.85
CA ALA A 26 2.13 -1.50 -9.72
C ALA A 26 2.41 -1.97 -8.30
N GLY A 27 1.49 -2.72 -7.71
CA GLY A 27 1.55 -3.11 -6.30
C GLY A 27 0.85 -4.44 -6.02
N MET A 28 1.15 -5.03 -4.86
CA MET A 28 0.41 -6.18 -4.36
C MET A 28 -0.65 -5.69 -3.37
N PHE A 29 -1.88 -6.18 -3.51
CA PHE A 29 -2.97 -5.85 -2.60
C PHE A 29 -3.34 -7.06 -1.75
N LYS A 30 -3.61 -6.82 -0.47
CA LYS A 30 -4.14 -7.81 0.46
C LYS A 30 -5.33 -7.23 1.21
N LEU A 31 -6.44 -7.94 1.24
CA LEU A 31 -7.56 -7.63 2.13
C LEU A 31 -7.12 -7.75 3.60
N LEU A 32 -7.44 -6.74 4.39
CA LEU A 32 -7.19 -6.72 5.82
C LEU A 32 -8.43 -7.25 6.54
N ASP A 33 -8.32 -8.44 7.11
CA ASP A 33 -9.28 -8.92 8.09
C ASP A 33 -9.13 -8.15 9.42
N THR A 34 -10.08 -8.36 10.33
CA THR A 34 -10.12 -7.68 11.64
C THR A 34 -8.85 -7.83 12.46
N GLY A 35 -8.20 -9.00 12.39
CA GLY A 35 -6.97 -9.27 13.13
C GLY A 35 -5.75 -8.59 12.52
N ASN A 36 -5.67 -8.53 11.19
CA ASN A 36 -4.62 -7.80 10.49
C ASN A 36 -4.81 -6.29 10.62
N MET A 37 -6.05 -5.78 10.63
CA MET A 37 -6.32 -4.36 10.87
C MET A 37 -5.80 -3.87 12.22
N SER A 38 -5.92 -4.66 13.30
CA SER A 38 -5.42 -4.25 14.63
C SER A 38 -3.90 -4.11 14.71
N LEU A 39 -3.16 -4.65 13.75
CA LEU A 39 -1.71 -4.47 13.67
C LEU A 39 -1.32 -3.07 13.17
N TYR A 40 -2.23 -2.38 12.49
CA TYR A 40 -1.96 -1.12 11.81
C TYR A 40 -2.83 0.03 12.32
N LEU A 41 -4.06 -0.25 12.72
CA LEU A 41 -5.08 0.73 13.08
C LEU A 41 -5.49 0.57 14.55
N ASP A 42 -5.70 1.69 15.21
CA ASP A 42 -6.31 1.72 16.55
C ASP A 42 -7.84 1.51 16.47
N ASP A 43 -8.50 1.43 17.63
CA ASP A 43 -9.93 1.16 17.71
C ASP A 43 -10.77 2.26 17.02
N ILE A 44 -10.38 3.52 17.15
CA ILE A 44 -11.11 4.66 16.58
C ILE A 44 -10.96 4.64 15.05
N GLU A 45 -9.75 4.43 14.56
CA GLU A 45 -9.47 4.31 13.13
C GLU A 45 -10.23 3.13 12.51
N ARG A 46 -10.30 1.98 13.21
CA ARG A 46 -11.05 0.80 12.76
C ARG A 46 -12.55 1.05 12.69
N MET A 47 -13.11 1.84 13.61
CA MET A 47 -14.53 2.21 13.56
C MET A 47 -14.88 3.08 12.34
N GLY A 48 -13.91 3.78 11.76
CA GLY A 48 -14.08 4.59 10.55
C GLY A 48 -13.98 3.82 9.23
N ILE A 49 -13.70 2.52 9.27
CA ILE A 49 -13.57 1.67 8.08
C ILE A 49 -14.97 1.32 7.56
N THR A 50 -15.31 1.78 6.36
CA THR A 50 -16.63 1.62 5.75
C THR A 50 -16.64 0.62 4.61
N HIS A 51 -15.47 0.29 4.07
CA HIS A 51 -15.27 -0.73 3.04
C HIS A 51 -14.20 -1.72 3.49
N PRO A 52 -14.05 -2.89 2.83
CA PRO A 52 -12.95 -3.79 3.14
C PRO A 52 -11.60 -3.09 2.98
N ALA A 53 -10.89 -2.89 4.10
CA ALA A 53 -9.60 -2.23 4.10
C ALA A 53 -8.57 -3.07 3.32
N LEU A 54 -7.68 -2.41 2.61
CA LEU A 54 -6.60 -3.05 1.85
C LEU A 54 -5.24 -2.63 2.39
N MET A 55 -4.31 -3.56 2.37
CA MET A 55 -2.89 -3.28 2.42
C MET A 55 -2.35 -3.28 1.00
N LEU A 56 -1.70 -2.19 0.61
CA LEU A 56 -0.88 -2.08 -0.59
C LEU A 56 0.59 -2.26 -0.20
N ALA A 57 1.31 -3.11 -0.93
CA ALA A 57 2.77 -3.16 -0.92
C ALA A 57 3.32 -2.78 -2.30
N THR A 58 4.14 -1.74 -2.37
CA THR A 58 4.69 -1.17 -3.61
C THR A 58 6.16 -0.79 -3.46
N THR A 59 6.80 -0.35 -4.55
CA THR A 59 8.19 0.08 -4.54
C THR A 59 8.39 1.31 -3.63
N PRO A 60 9.58 1.46 -3.00
CA PRO A 60 9.78 2.47 -1.96
C PRO A 60 9.77 3.92 -2.45
N ASP A 61 10.01 4.12 -3.75
CA ASP A 61 10.11 5.39 -4.46
C ASP A 61 8.76 6.02 -4.78
N VAL A 62 7.67 5.25 -4.78
CA VAL A 62 6.32 5.81 -4.95
C VAL A 62 6.02 6.73 -3.78
N VAL A 63 5.65 7.98 -4.07
CA VAL A 63 5.23 8.94 -3.05
C VAL A 63 3.76 8.72 -2.74
N ILE A 64 3.50 8.27 -1.51
CA ILE A 64 2.15 8.04 -0.98
C ILE A 64 2.07 8.76 0.37
N GLY A 65 1.17 9.72 0.48
CA GLY A 65 0.83 10.43 1.71
C GLY A 65 -0.45 9.90 2.36
N VAL A 66 -0.60 10.17 3.67
CA VAL A 66 -1.90 9.98 4.35
C VAL A 66 -2.89 11.04 3.82
N GLY A 67 -4.12 10.61 3.52
CA GLY A 67 -5.13 11.47 2.91
C GLY A 67 -5.10 11.49 1.39
N ASP A 68 -4.05 10.96 0.75
CA ASP A 68 -4.04 10.74 -0.69
C ASP A 68 -5.15 9.76 -1.08
N THR A 69 -5.59 9.84 -2.33
CA THR A 69 -6.53 8.88 -2.90
C THR A 69 -5.85 8.03 -3.95
N LEU A 70 -6.15 6.74 -3.90
CA LEU A 70 -5.63 5.74 -4.83
C LEU A 70 -6.81 5.07 -5.52
N THR A 71 -6.73 4.92 -6.84
CA THR A 71 -7.73 4.18 -7.61
C THR A 71 -7.19 2.84 -8.09
N ARG A 72 -8.01 1.80 -7.96
CA ARG A 72 -7.76 0.45 -8.47
C ARG A 72 -9.07 -0.16 -8.92
N ASP A 73 -9.09 -0.76 -10.10
CA ASP A 73 -10.27 -1.44 -10.67
C ASP A 73 -11.53 -0.56 -10.64
N GLY A 74 -11.37 0.74 -10.92
CA GLY A 74 -12.47 1.73 -10.90
C GLY A 74 -12.98 2.12 -9.51
N ARG A 75 -12.37 1.64 -8.43
CA ARG A 75 -12.68 2.03 -7.05
C ARG A 75 -11.63 2.98 -6.51
N THR A 76 -12.07 3.96 -5.72
CA THR A 76 -11.20 4.92 -5.05
C THR A 76 -11.10 4.57 -3.57
N TYR A 77 -9.88 4.54 -3.05
CA TYR A 77 -9.59 4.31 -1.65
C TYR A 77 -8.81 5.50 -1.09
N ALA A 78 -9.06 5.86 0.16
CA ALA A 78 -8.28 6.83 0.91
C ALA A 78 -7.10 6.14 1.60
N VAL A 79 -5.92 6.77 1.56
CA VAL A 79 -4.75 6.28 2.28
C VAL A 79 -4.85 6.71 3.74
N LEU A 80 -4.93 5.73 4.64
CA LEU A 80 -5.02 5.95 6.08
C LEU A 80 -3.64 6.00 6.76
N LYS A 81 -2.74 5.10 6.34
CA LYS A 81 -1.38 5.01 6.88
C LYS A 81 -0.40 4.62 5.79
N THR A 82 0.85 5.05 5.97
CA THR A 82 1.97 4.66 5.10
C THR A 82 3.19 4.34 5.97
N ALA A 83 3.97 3.35 5.53
CA ALA A 83 5.25 3.01 6.13
C ALA A 83 6.27 2.62 5.04
N VAL A 84 7.55 2.88 5.29
CA VAL A 84 8.64 2.41 4.43
C VAL A 84 9.45 1.39 5.21
N HIS A 85 9.44 0.15 4.76
CA HIS A 85 10.27 -0.91 5.32
C HIS A 85 11.68 -0.84 4.76
N ARG A 86 12.65 -1.04 5.65
CA ARG A 86 14.08 -1.00 5.35
C ARG A 86 14.76 -2.31 5.70
N ILE A 87 15.74 -2.72 4.90
CA ILE A 87 16.64 -3.84 5.20
C ILE A 87 18.06 -3.29 5.17
N ALA A 88 18.81 -3.45 6.26
CA ALA A 88 20.16 -2.90 6.41
C ALA A 88 20.24 -1.39 6.08
N GLY A 89 19.21 -0.62 6.44
CA GLY A 89 19.11 0.83 6.19
C GLY A 89 18.58 1.22 4.81
N GLU A 90 18.57 0.31 3.84
CA GLU A 90 18.06 0.55 2.49
C GLU A 90 16.53 0.41 2.44
N PRO A 91 15.79 1.37 1.86
CA PRO A 91 14.35 1.24 1.67
C PRO A 91 14.05 0.18 0.61
N VAL A 92 13.14 -0.73 0.94
CA VAL A 92 12.84 -1.89 0.09
C VAL A 92 11.40 -1.98 -0.35
N VAL A 93 10.46 -1.58 0.51
CA VAL A 93 9.02 -1.70 0.27
C VAL A 93 8.34 -0.53 0.93
N ARG A 94 7.38 0.08 0.23
CA ARG A 94 6.39 0.96 0.83
C ARG A 94 5.10 0.18 1.05
N ILE A 95 4.54 0.35 2.24
CA ILE A 95 3.24 -0.21 2.61
C ILE A 95 2.26 0.94 2.83
N ALA A 96 1.04 0.81 2.31
CA ALA A 96 -0.06 1.72 2.60
C ALA A 96 -1.30 0.94 3.06
N ILE A 97 -2.06 1.52 4.00
CA ILE A 97 -3.36 1.02 4.43
C ILE A 97 -4.44 1.88 3.79
N LEU A 98 -5.40 1.24 3.14
CA LEU A 98 -6.42 1.86 2.30
C LEU A 98 -7.82 1.52 2.83
N ASN A 99 -8.76 2.45 2.69
CA ASN A 99 -10.19 2.29 2.99
C ASN A 99 -11.06 2.89 1.89
#